data_AF-A0A365NJW1-F1
#
_entry.id   AF-A0A365NJW1-F1
#
_cell.length_a   1.000
_cell.length_b   1.000
_cell.length_c   1.000
_cell.angle_alpha   90.00
_cell.angle_beta   90.00
_cell.angle_gamma   90.00
#
_symmetry.space_group_name_H-M   'P 1'
#
loop_
_entity.id
_entity.type
_entity.pdbx_description
1 polymer ?
#
loop_
_entity_poly.entity_id
_entity_poly.type
_entity_poly.pdbx_seq_one_letter_code
_entity_poly.pdbx_strand_id
1 'polypeptide(L)'
;MYNSSTSSSQPTAYGTPSESPTKGDPVSRGIIEESVAEELHIKFFTKLLPQYPLILPDAPLSWQTLQQARPALFRSVLATSSSCFRPDLWTPLFRDAERYVMEQTMIYGRKSLDLIQAALVLVTWSHPPDKFEHLNFSQLLISQQLW
;
A
#
# COMPACT_ATOMS: atom_id res chain seq x y z
N MET A 1 -22.99 24.09 51.98
CA MET A 1 -22.41 22.77 51.69
C MET A 1 -23.28 22.10 50.63
N TYR A 2 -22.91 22.21 49.36
CA TYR A 2 -23.51 21.44 48.26
C TYR A 2 -22.36 20.96 47.37
N ASN A 3 -22.42 19.68 47.02
CA ASN A 3 -21.29 18.87 46.59
C ASN A 3 -20.76 19.26 45.20
N SER A 4 -19.45 19.10 45.02
CA SER A 4 -18.78 19.21 43.73
C SER A 4 -19.01 17.91 42.96
N SER A 5 -19.74 17.98 41.85
CA SER A 5 -19.89 16.89 40.90
C SER A 5 -18.52 16.53 40.33
N THR A 6 -17.98 15.41 40.78
CA THR A 6 -16.74 14.83 40.24
C THR A 6 -17.11 14.09 38.96
N SER A 7 -16.92 14.74 37.81
CA SER A 7 -17.05 14.08 36.51
C SER A 7 -15.88 13.12 36.33
N SER A 8 -16.15 11.82 36.40
CA SER A 8 -15.17 10.77 36.17
C SER A 8 -14.77 10.75 34.69
N SER A 9 -13.57 11.21 34.38
CA SER A 9 -12.94 10.93 33.09
C SER A 9 -12.64 9.43 32.99
N GLN A 10 -13.48 8.69 32.25
CA GLN A 10 -13.13 7.34 31.80
C GLN A 10 -11.96 7.46 30.81
N PRO A 11 -10.84 6.75 31.01
CA PRO A 11 -9.85 6.59 29.96
C PRO A 11 -10.48 5.68 28.90
N THR A 12 -10.72 6.23 27.71
CA THR A 12 -11.02 5.42 26.52
C THR A 12 -9.84 4.50 26.31
N ALA A 13 -10.08 3.20 26.53
CA ALA A 13 -9.16 2.14 26.20
C ALA A 13 -8.83 2.24 24.71
N TYR A 14 -7.63 2.73 24.39
CA TYR A 14 -7.04 2.51 23.09
C TYR A 14 -6.79 1.02 23.00
N GLY A 15 -7.73 0.31 22.38
CA GLY A 15 -7.49 -1.03 21.86
C GLY A 15 -6.23 -0.94 21.03
N THR A 16 -5.15 -1.47 21.57
CA THR A 16 -3.90 -1.63 20.85
C THR A 16 -4.08 -2.95 20.10
N PRO A 17 -4.24 -2.99 18.76
CA PRO A 17 -3.79 -4.16 18.05
C PRO A 17 -2.27 -4.08 18.14
N SER A 18 -1.71 -4.64 19.21
CA SER A 18 -0.29 -4.99 19.27
C SER A 18 -0.12 -6.19 18.34
N GLU A 19 -0.34 -5.98 17.04
CA GLU A 19 0.30 -6.81 16.04
C GLU A 19 1.71 -6.27 15.94
N SER A 20 2.63 -6.97 16.61
CA SER A 20 4.03 -7.02 16.24
C SER A 20 4.19 -6.97 14.71
N PRO A 21 5.27 -6.35 14.20
CA PRO A 21 5.46 -6.06 12.77
C PRO A 21 4.97 -7.22 11.95
N THR A 22 4.12 -6.96 10.95
CA THR A 22 3.60 -7.96 10.02
C THR A 22 4.63 -9.08 9.79
N LYS A 23 4.54 -10.15 10.60
CA LYS A 23 5.72 -10.99 10.91
C LYS A 23 5.84 -12.02 9.82
N GLY A 24 6.36 -11.57 8.69
CA GLY A 24 6.35 -12.33 7.45
C GLY A 24 5.99 -11.43 6.29
N ASP A 25 6.64 -11.68 5.17
CA ASP A 25 6.26 -11.14 3.88
C ASP A 25 4.92 -11.77 3.41
N PRO A 26 4.23 -11.15 2.44
CA PRO A 26 2.94 -11.64 1.96
C PRO A 26 2.98 -13.09 1.44
N VAL A 27 4.13 -13.59 0.99
CA VAL A 27 4.29 -14.99 0.55
C VAL A 27 4.34 -15.94 1.75
N SER A 28 5.19 -15.66 2.76
CA SER A 28 5.25 -16.50 3.99
C SER A 28 3.93 -16.53 4.77
N ARG A 29 3.12 -15.47 4.64
CA ARG A 29 1.79 -15.37 5.26
C ARG A 29 0.69 -16.09 4.47
N GLY A 30 1.00 -16.63 3.28
CA GLY A 30 0.03 -17.28 2.41
C GLY A 30 -0.98 -16.31 1.78
N ILE A 31 -0.68 -15.02 1.70
CA ILE A 31 -1.53 -14.04 0.98
C ILE A 31 -1.44 -14.31 -0.52
N ILE A 32 -0.26 -14.71 -0.99
CA ILE A 32 -0.01 -15.12 -2.37
C ILE A 32 0.89 -16.36 -2.40
N GLU A 33 0.76 -17.16 -3.45
CA GLU A 33 1.69 -18.25 -3.73
C GLU A 33 3.02 -17.72 -4.31
N GLU A 34 4.10 -18.49 -4.15
CA GLU A 34 5.42 -18.17 -4.70
C GLU A 34 5.39 -17.98 -6.23
N SER A 35 4.61 -18.81 -6.94
CA SER A 35 4.43 -18.73 -8.39
C SER A 35 3.83 -17.38 -8.82
N VAL A 36 2.88 -16.87 -8.04
CA VAL A 36 2.23 -15.57 -8.27
C VAL A 36 3.18 -14.43 -7.92
N ALA A 37 3.97 -14.57 -6.86
CA ALA A 37 4.98 -13.59 -6.48
C ALA A 37 6.03 -13.40 -7.59
N GLU A 38 6.50 -14.51 -8.17
CA GLU A 38 7.42 -14.49 -9.31
C GLU A 38 6.78 -13.86 -10.55
N GLU A 39 5.55 -14.25 -10.89
CA GLU A 39 4.82 -13.69 -12.03
C GLU A 39 4.66 -12.16 -11.89
N LEU A 40 4.20 -11.69 -10.74
CA LEU A 40 4.00 -10.26 -10.47
C LEU A 40 5.32 -9.50 -10.50
N HIS A 41 6.37 -10.06 -9.91
CA HIS A 41 7.71 -9.48 -9.96
C HIS A 41 8.20 -9.31 -11.41
N ILE A 42 8.14 -10.37 -12.23
CA ILE A 42 8.56 -10.29 -13.64
C ILE A 42 7.73 -9.25 -14.39
N LYS A 43 6.42 -9.24 -14.19
CA LYS A 43 5.52 -8.27 -14.84
C LYS A 43 5.83 -6.83 -14.43
N PHE A 44 6.17 -6.58 -13.16
CA PHE A 44 6.61 -5.26 -12.72
C PHE A 44 7.79 -4.74 -13.55
N PHE A 45 8.89 -5.50 -13.56
CA PHE A 45 10.15 -5.06 -14.20
C PHE A 45 10.06 -5.02 -15.73
N THR A 46 9.20 -5.85 -16.34
CA THR A 46 9.07 -5.92 -17.80
C THR A 46 7.98 -5.03 -18.38
N LYS A 47 6.93 -4.69 -17.60
CA LYS A 47 5.77 -3.94 -18.10
C LYS A 47 5.55 -2.60 -17.41
N LEU A 48 5.78 -2.49 -16.10
CA LEU A 48 5.49 -1.28 -15.32
C LEU A 48 6.71 -0.37 -15.19
N LEU A 49 7.86 -0.93 -14.83
CA LEU A 49 9.10 -0.17 -14.67
C LEU A 49 9.55 0.59 -15.94
N PRO A 50 9.39 0.05 -17.17
CA PRO A 50 9.72 0.80 -18.38
C PRO A 50 8.83 2.03 -18.63
N GLN A 51 7.62 2.06 -18.05
CA GLN A 51 6.70 3.19 -18.19
C GLN A 51 7.09 4.34 -17.27
N TYR A 52 7.49 4.02 -16.04
CA TYR A 52 7.97 4.99 -15.06
C TYR A 52 9.21 4.45 -14.35
N PRO A 53 10.42 4.81 -14.79
CA PRO A 53 11.68 4.32 -14.23
C PRO A 53 11.98 5.03 -12.90
N LEU A 54 11.20 4.72 -11.86
CA LEU A 54 11.34 5.27 -10.51
C LEU A 54 12.45 4.59 -9.70
N ILE A 55 12.89 3.43 -10.15
CA ILE A 55 13.88 2.59 -9.48
C ILE A 55 14.97 2.29 -10.50
N LEU A 56 16.25 2.43 -10.13
CA LEU A 56 17.34 1.86 -10.90
C LEU A 56 17.43 0.36 -10.60
N PRO A 57 17.19 -0.54 -11.57
CA PRO A 57 17.53 -1.94 -11.41
C PRO A 57 19.04 -2.09 -11.59
N ASP A 58 19.80 -2.24 -10.50
CA ASP A 58 21.25 -2.50 -10.58
C ASP A 58 21.57 -3.88 -11.19
N ALA A 59 20.60 -4.80 -11.21
CA ALA A 59 20.70 -6.14 -11.82
C ALA A 59 19.30 -6.76 -11.96
N PRO A 60 19.14 -7.82 -12.79
CA PRO A 60 17.97 -8.69 -12.70
C PRO A 60 17.98 -9.39 -11.33
N LEU A 61 17.28 -8.79 -10.37
CA LEU A 61 17.05 -9.41 -9.07
C LEU A 61 16.01 -10.51 -9.23
N SER A 62 16.29 -11.70 -8.69
CA SER A 62 15.21 -12.66 -8.45
C SER A 62 14.26 -12.11 -7.39
N TRP A 63 12.99 -12.54 -7.42
CA TRP A 63 12.01 -12.08 -6.46
C TRP A 63 12.43 -12.40 -5.00
N GLN A 64 13.11 -13.52 -4.77
CA GLN A 64 13.66 -13.92 -3.46
C GLN A 64 14.80 -12.98 -3.00
N THR A 65 15.70 -12.61 -3.92
CA THR A 65 16.77 -11.67 -3.58
C THR A 65 16.19 -10.29 -3.25
N LEU A 66 15.17 -9.84 -4.00
CA LEU A 66 14.48 -8.59 -3.72
C LEU A 66 13.75 -8.63 -2.37
N GLN A 67 13.05 -9.73 -2.08
CA GLN A 67 12.35 -9.97 -0.81
C GLN A 67 13.30 -9.88 0.40
N GLN A 68 14.51 -10.44 0.30
CA GLN A 68 15.49 -10.41 1.39
C GLN A 68 16.23 -9.07 1.50
N ALA A 69 16.63 -8.47 0.37
CA ALA A 69 17.45 -7.26 0.36
C ALA A 69 16.64 -5.97 0.57
N ARG A 70 15.43 -5.91 0.00
CA ARG A 70 14.59 -4.72 -0.08
C ARG A 70 13.12 -5.10 0.18
N PRO A 71 12.79 -5.50 1.42
CA PRO A 71 11.46 -6.02 1.76
C PRO A 71 10.33 -5.00 1.59
N ALA A 72 10.59 -3.69 1.77
CA ALA A 72 9.55 -2.68 1.54
C ALA A 72 9.24 -2.58 0.04
N LEU A 73 10.29 -2.51 -0.78
CA LEU A 73 10.15 -2.42 -2.23
C LEU A 73 9.47 -3.66 -2.80
N PHE A 74 9.83 -4.85 -2.32
CA PHE A 74 9.17 -6.10 -2.71
C PHE A 74 7.65 -6.04 -2.50
N ARG A 75 7.18 -5.60 -1.33
CA ARG A 75 5.74 -5.47 -1.05
C ARG A 75 5.06 -4.48 -1.99
N SER A 76 5.68 -3.32 -2.22
CA SER A 76 5.16 -2.32 -3.15
C SER A 76 5.09 -2.85 -4.60
N VAL A 77 6.12 -3.58 -5.05
CA VAL A 77 6.17 -4.20 -6.38
C VAL A 77 5.02 -5.19 -6.57
N LEU A 78 4.74 -6.02 -5.57
CA LEU A 78 3.61 -6.96 -5.61
C LEU A 78 2.27 -6.22 -5.64
N ALA A 79 2.08 -5.23 -4.77
CA ALA A 79 0.86 -4.42 -4.73
C ALA A 79 0.59 -3.72 -6.08
N THR A 80 1.59 -3.03 -6.63
CA THR A 80 1.49 -2.31 -7.90
C THR A 80 1.29 -3.26 -9.10
N SER A 81 1.91 -4.43 -9.09
CA SER A 81 1.68 -5.40 -10.17
C SER A 81 0.29 -6.02 -10.06
N SER A 82 -0.17 -6.28 -8.85
CA SER A 82 -1.51 -6.82 -8.64
C SER A 82 -2.60 -5.84 -9.08
N SER A 83 -2.43 -4.52 -8.93
CA SER A 83 -3.42 -3.55 -9.44
C SER A 83 -3.62 -3.64 -10.96
N CYS A 84 -2.60 -4.03 -11.72
CA CYS A 84 -2.68 -4.12 -13.17
C CYS A 84 -3.02 -5.51 -13.70
N PHE A 85 -2.61 -6.58 -12.99
CA PHE A 85 -2.66 -7.95 -13.52
C PHE A 85 -3.48 -8.94 -12.69
N ARG A 86 -3.73 -8.64 -11.42
CA ARG A 86 -4.45 -9.51 -10.45
C ARG A 86 -5.25 -8.63 -9.48
N PRO A 87 -6.32 -7.95 -9.95
CA PRO A 87 -7.07 -6.99 -9.12
C PRO A 87 -7.63 -7.62 -7.83
N ASP A 88 -7.94 -8.92 -7.85
CA ASP A 88 -8.40 -9.68 -6.68
C ASP A 88 -7.39 -9.67 -5.51
N LEU A 89 -6.10 -9.52 -5.82
CA LEU A 89 -5.01 -9.52 -4.83
C LEU A 89 -4.57 -8.09 -4.46
N TRP A 90 -5.07 -7.07 -5.15
CA TRP A 90 -4.60 -5.70 -4.97
C TRP A 90 -4.89 -5.15 -3.58
N THR A 91 -6.13 -5.21 -3.11
CA THR A 91 -6.51 -4.68 -1.80
C THR A 91 -5.70 -5.31 -0.64
N PRO A 92 -5.56 -6.64 -0.52
CA PRO A 92 -4.78 -7.23 0.56
C PRO A 92 -3.28 -6.90 0.45
N LEU A 93 -2.70 -6.89 -0.75
CA LEU A 93 -1.28 -6.57 -0.95
C LEU A 93 -0.96 -5.09 -0.72
N PHE A 94 -1.84 -4.19 -1.17
CA PHE A 94 -1.69 -2.75 -0.96
C PHE A 94 -1.73 -2.40 0.52
N ARG A 95 -2.72 -2.93 1.27
CA ARG A 95 -2.81 -2.72 2.72
C ARG A 95 -1.59 -3.28 3.46
N ASP A 96 -1.10 -4.45 3.05
CA ASP A 96 0.11 -5.05 3.61
C ASP A 96 1.35 -4.18 3.36
N ALA A 97 1.52 -3.67 2.14
CA ALA A 97 2.61 -2.78 1.78
C ALA A 97 2.53 -1.42 2.51
N GLU A 98 1.36 -0.78 2.53
CA GLU A 98 1.12 0.49 3.21
C GLU A 98 1.41 0.39 4.71
N ARG A 99 0.87 -0.66 5.36
CA ARG A 99 1.09 -0.90 6.79
C ARG A 99 2.57 -1.12 7.08
N TYR A 100 3.26 -1.95 6.30
CA TYR A 100 4.68 -2.20 6.48
C TYR A 100 5.51 -0.92 6.37
N VAL A 101 5.27 -0.10 5.34
CA VAL A 101 5.97 1.18 5.16
C VAL A 101 5.68 2.12 6.32
N MET A 102 4.42 2.26 6.74
CA MET A 102 4.04 3.11 7.86
C MET A 102 4.71 2.67 9.17
N GLU A 103 4.68 1.38 9.49
CA GLU A 103 5.31 0.82 10.69
C GLU A 103 6.84 1.05 10.68
N GLN A 104 7.52 0.71 9.59
CA GLN A 104 8.98 0.88 9.50
C GLN A 104 9.40 2.35 9.62
N THR A 105 8.60 3.27 9.07
CA THR A 105 8.94 4.70 9.05
C THR A 105 8.55 5.40 10.35
N MET A 106 7.34 5.16 10.87
CA MET A 106 6.79 5.90 12.01
C MET A 106 7.11 5.25 13.37
N ILE A 107 7.09 3.93 13.45
CA ILE A 107 7.32 3.21 14.72
C ILE A 107 8.82 3.03 14.94
N TYR A 108 9.52 2.54 13.91
CA TYR A 108 10.95 2.25 14.01
C TYR A 108 11.85 3.41 13.58
N GLY A 109 11.29 4.49 13.02
CA GLY A 109 12.05 5.67 12.60
C GLY A 109 13.07 5.40 11.49
N ARG A 110 12.94 4.28 10.76
CA ARG A 110 13.92 3.87 9.75
C ARG A 110 13.84 4.80 8.55
N LYS A 111 15.01 5.21 8.06
CA LYS A 111 15.17 5.96 6.83
C LYS A 111 16.10 5.15 5.93
N SER A 112 15.53 4.48 4.93
CA SER A 112 16.28 3.67 3.97
C SER A 112 15.82 3.99 2.55
N LEU A 113 16.71 3.80 1.58
CA LEU A 113 16.36 3.93 0.17
C LEU A 113 15.23 2.96 -0.22
N ASP A 114 15.22 1.77 0.39
CA ASP A 114 14.16 0.77 0.24
C ASP A 114 12.77 1.36 0.57
N LEU A 115 12.61 2.01 1.72
CA LEU A 115 11.33 2.62 2.12
C LEU A 115 10.93 3.79 1.21
N ILE A 116 11.89 4.60 0.79
CA ILE A 116 11.64 5.74 -0.10
C ILE A 116 11.17 5.22 -1.47
N GLN A 117 11.87 4.24 -2.04
CA GLN A 117 11.49 3.63 -3.32
C GLN A 117 10.14 2.91 -3.21
N ALA A 118 9.89 2.19 -2.12
CA ALA A 118 8.62 1.55 -1.85
C ALA A 118 7.45 2.56 -1.81
N ALA A 119 7.63 3.69 -1.12
CA ALA A 119 6.63 4.75 -1.04
C ALA A 119 6.40 5.43 -2.39
N LEU A 120 7.47 5.69 -3.16
CA LEU A 120 7.37 6.25 -4.51
C LEU A 120 6.57 5.34 -5.44
N VAL A 121 6.87 4.03 -5.44
CA VAL A 121 6.14 3.03 -6.24
C VAL A 121 4.66 3.00 -5.84
N LEU A 122 4.37 2.99 -4.53
CA LEU A 122 2.99 3.00 -4.04
C LEU A 122 2.27 4.27 -4.45
N VAL A 123 2.87 5.45 -4.35
CA VAL A 123 2.21 6.71 -4.73
C VAL A 123 2.00 6.82 -6.23
N THR A 124 2.96 6.38 -7.06
CA THR A 124 2.82 6.44 -8.52
C THR A 124 1.70 5.53 -9.02
N TRP A 125 1.52 4.35 -8.42
CA TRP A 125 0.50 3.38 -8.83
C TRP A 125 -0.65 3.24 -7.84
N SER A 126 -0.75 4.13 -6.84
CA SER A 126 -1.97 4.29 -6.07
C SER A 126 -3.02 4.75 -7.07
N HIS A 127 -3.89 3.83 -7.47
CA HIS A 127 -5.02 4.14 -8.34
C HIS A 127 -5.72 5.39 -7.77
N PRO A 128 -6.09 6.38 -8.59
CA PRO A 128 -6.89 7.49 -8.11
C PRO A 128 -8.07 6.89 -7.34
N PRO A 129 -8.37 7.40 -6.12
CA PRO A 129 -9.38 6.81 -5.26
C PRO A 129 -10.65 6.59 -6.07
N ASP A 130 -11.27 5.41 -5.93
CA ASP A 130 -12.53 4.94 -6.53
C ASP A 130 -13.76 5.82 -6.17
N LYS A 131 -13.57 7.14 -6.11
CA LYS A 131 -14.60 8.15 -5.87
C LYS A 131 -14.52 9.22 -6.96
N PHE A 132 -14.49 8.77 -8.22
CA PHE A 132 -15.05 9.59 -9.29
C PHE A 132 -16.57 9.46 -9.41
N GLU A 133 -17.25 8.73 -8.50
CA GLU A 133 -18.72 8.69 -8.45
C GLU A 133 -19.37 10.00 -7.97
N HIS A 134 -18.57 11.02 -7.62
CA HIS A 134 -19.06 12.37 -7.33
C HIS A 134 -18.58 13.44 -8.33
N LEU A 135 -18.16 13.05 -9.54
CA LEU A 135 -18.14 14.00 -10.66
C LEU A 135 -19.59 14.27 -11.09
N ASN A 136 -20.14 15.35 -10.56
CA ASN A 136 -21.39 16.01 -10.92
C ASN A 136 -21.93 15.68 -12.34
N PHE A 137 -22.71 14.61 -12.48
CA PHE A 137 -23.66 14.45 -13.59
C PHE A 137 -24.70 15.58 -13.63
N SER A 138 -24.84 16.32 -12.52
CA SER A 138 -25.71 17.51 -12.41
C SER A 138 -25.31 18.66 -13.34
N GLN A 139 -24.05 18.72 -13.84
CA GLN A 139 -23.68 19.76 -14.81
C GLN A 139 -24.15 19.46 -16.24
N LEU A 140 -24.41 18.19 -16.58
CA LEU A 140 -24.92 17.82 -17.91
C LEU A 140 -26.43 18.02 -18.05
N LEU A 141 -27.17 18.04 -16.93
CA LEU A 141 -28.62 18.26 -16.96
C LEU A 141 -29.02 19.74 -17.10
N ILE A 142 -28.17 20.68 -16.66
CA ILE A 142 -28.52 22.11 -16.66
C ILE A 142 -28.31 22.76 -18.03
N SER A 143 -27.47 22.21 -18.92
CA SER A 143 -27.21 22.81 -20.24
C SER A 143 -28.23 22.45 -21.33
N GLN A 144 -29.22 21.60 -21.06
CA GLN A 144 -30.26 21.19 -22.03
C GLN A 144 -31.62 21.87 -21.78
N GLN A 145 -31.70 22.80 -20.83
CA GLN A 145 -32.97 23.44 -20.43
C GLN A 145 -32.91 24.97 -20.43
N LEU A 146 -32.22 25.56 -21.41
CA LEU A 146 -32.35 26.98 -21.76
C LEU A 146 -32.46 27.12 -23.29
N TRP A 147 -33.63 26.72 -23.81
CA TRP A 147 -34.30 27.35 -24.94
C TRP A 147 -35.56 28.02 -24.40
#